data_AF-A0A1H5QIW4-F1
#
_entry.id   AF-A0A1H5QIW4-F1
#
_cell.length_a   1.000
_cell.length_b   1.000
_cell.length_c   1.000
_cell.angle_alpha   90.00
_cell.angle_beta   90.00
_cell.angle_gamma   90.00
#
_symmetry.space_group_name_H-M   'P 1'
#
loop_
_entity.id
_entity.type
_entity.pdbx_description
1 polymer ?
#
loop_
_entity_poly.entity_id
_entity_poly.type
_entity_poly.pdbx_seq_one_letter_code
_entity_poly.pdbx_strand_id
1 'polypeptide(L)'
;MSHGYATYGDDPEFSADYEEPVDPTRRDLDELFAAVDGLRAAVEETDDRVRQDVADLTERLETGGAQRQEDRLDLLGRRLDRLQQQVQALERAVRVSDGVPQVNLDDVGAETRALAAEAARWDDLHKELVTKEQRARYSDEISRLSSVQAALSRCDADLLDVMGVLASTDRASRARGDAESSLRALSTRRRTLLDEEIPAAVAAADQGRLALREADAVEARVVPQLERAERAWHDLQVRLRTRITDALGSNALLPTWFGHALGVAPPAGASGDAWIRTAASVLAYRVTFGITDPALPLGPPALEGADTTERRWTWRARLESDLDDLSL
;
A
#
# COMPACT_ATOMS: atom_id res chain seq x y z
N MET A 1 -24.19 60.48 -101.01
CA MET A 1 -23.28 61.59 -101.37
C MET A 1 -23.33 62.57 -100.20
N SER A 2 -22.23 62.94 -99.53
CA SER A 2 -20.99 63.59 -99.98
C SER A 2 -21.12 65.13 -99.98
N HIS A 3 -20.14 65.81 -99.36
CA HIS A 3 -19.92 67.27 -99.32
C HIS A 3 -20.92 68.10 -98.48
N GLY A 4 -20.58 69.30 -97.96
CA GLY A 4 -19.34 70.09 -98.07
C GLY A 4 -18.41 70.04 -96.84
N TYR A 5 -17.19 70.62 -96.81
CA TYR A 5 -16.54 71.75 -97.53
C TYR A 5 -16.74 73.18 -96.95
N ALA A 6 -15.83 73.55 -96.04
CA ALA A 6 -15.31 74.90 -95.70
C ALA A 6 -14.00 74.66 -94.89
N THR A 7 -12.87 75.40 -94.87
CA THR A 7 -12.36 76.67 -95.46
C THR A 7 -12.74 78.02 -94.81
N TYR A 8 -11.76 78.93 -94.81
CA TYR A 8 -11.73 80.30 -94.23
C TYR A 8 -11.83 80.41 -92.69
N GLY A 9 -10.65 80.45 -92.04
CA GLY A 9 -10.47 80.69 -90.61
C GLY A 9 -9.24 79.94 -90.09
N ASP A 10 -8.10 80.63 -89.97
CA ASP A 10 -6.81 80.05 -89.57
C ASP A 10 -5.92 81.16 -88.98
N ASP A 11 -5.84 81.23 -87.66
CA ASP A 11 -5.22 82.30 -86.84
C ASP A 11 -5.33 81.88 -85.35
N PRO A 12 -4.45 82.31 -84.43
CA PRO A 12 -3.03 81.94 -84.34
C PRO A 12 -2.69 81.16 -83.04
N GLU A 13 -1.40 80.84 -82.86
CA GLU A 13 -0.69 80.54 -81.59
C GLU A 13 -1.51 80.05 -80.38
N PHE A 14 -1.62 78.73 -80.20
CA PHE A 14 -1.94 78.11 -78.90
C PHE A 14 -0.81 77.14 -78.47
N SER A 15 0.17 77.68 -77.76
CA SER A 15 1.35 76.97 -77.27
C SER A 15 1.36 76.86 -75.74
N ALA A 16 0.57 75.94 -75.20
CA ALA A 16 0.64 75.55 -73.79
C ALA A 16 0.16 74.10 -73.60
N ASP A 17 0.90 73.37 -72.76
CA ASP A 17 0.50 72.29 -71.85
C ASP A 17 -0.73 71.44 -72.20
N TYR A 18 -0.46 70.20 -72.65
CA TYR A 18 -1.35 69.06 -72.40
C TYR A 18 -0.81 68.27 -71.21
N GLU A 19 -1.38 68.49 -70.03
CA GLU A 19 -1.16 67.65 -68.86
C GLU A 19 -1.70 66.23 -69.11
N GLU A 20 -0.94 65.19 -68.75
CA GLU A 20 -1.53 63.86 -68.58
C GLU A 20 -2.43 63.89 -67.34
N PRO A 21 -3.69 63.41 -67.42
CA PRO A 21 -4.59 63.36 -66.27
C PRO A 21 -4.07 62.31 -65.27
N VAL A 22 -3.38 62.76 -64.23
CA VAL A 22 -2.94 61.92 -63.11
C VAL A 22 -4.17 61.36 -62.40
N ASP A 23 -4.39 60.05 -62.55
CA ASP A 23 -5.58 59.36 -62.06
C ASP A 23 -5.73 59.46 -60.53
N PRO A 24 -6.77 60.15 -60.01
CA PRO A 24 -6.95 60.34 -58.57
C PRO A 24 -7.24 59.03 -57.85
N THR A 25 -7.82 58.02 -58.52
CA THR A 25 -8.20 56.75 -57.88
C THR A 25 -6.99 55.98 -57.35
N ARG A 26 -5.81 56.19 -57.95
CA ARG A 26 -4.55 55.60 -57.49
C ARG A 26 -4.11 56.18 -56.15
N ARG A 27 -4.24 57.51 -56.01
CA ARG A 27 -3.92 58.22 -54.77
C ARG A 27 -4.88 57.84 -53.64
N ASP A 28 -6.19 57.80 -53.94
CA ASP A 28 -7.20 57.37 -52.97
C ASP A 28 -6.97 55.92 -52.51
N LEU A 29 -6.52 55.03 -53.40
CA LEU A 29 -6.14 53.66 -53.04
C LEU A 29 -4.88 53.59 -52.18
N ASP A 30 -3.82 54.33 -52.51
CA ASP A 30 -2.60 54.36 -51.70
C ASP A 30 -2.85 54.96 -50.30
N GLU A 31 -3.68 56.01 -50.21
CA GLU A 31 -4.13 56.59 -48.93
C GLU A 31 -5.04 55.63 -48.13
N LEU A 32 -5.88 54.82 -48.80
CA LEU A 32 -6.65 53.75 -48.16
C LEU A 32 -5.79 52.56 -47.69
N PHE A 33 -4.77 52.14 -48.45
CA PHE A 33 -3.83 51.11 -47.99
C PHE A 33 -3.03 51.60 -46.79
N ALA A 34 -2.53 52.83 -46.80
CA ALA A 34 -1.87 53.43 -45.64
C ALA A 34 -2.80 53.53 -44.41
N ALA A 35 -4.09 53.81 -44.62
CA ALA A 35 -5.09 53.80 -43.54
C ALA A 35 -5.39 52.39 -43.01
N VAL A 36 -5.42 51.36 -43.88
CA VAL A 36 -5.61 49.95 -43.48
C VAL A 36 -4.38 49.41 -42.76
N ASP A 37 -3.17 49.71 -43.22
CA ASP A 37 -1.92 49.31 -42.55
C ASP A 37 -1.75 50.07 -41.21
N GLY A 38 -2.17 51.33 -41.13
CA GLY A 38 -2.23 52.09 -39.88
C GLY A 38 -3.26 51.51 -38.89
N LEU A 39 -4.45 51.13 -39.37
CA LEU A 39 -5.45 50.40 -38.58
C LEU A 39 -4.92 49.04 -38.11
N ARG A 40 -4.19 48.33 -38.97
CA ARG A 40 -3.59 47.04 -38.65
C ARG A 40 -2.50 47.18 -37.58
N ALA A 41 -1.60 48.15 -37.71
CA ALA A 41 -0.58 48.43 -36.71
C ALA A 41 -1.21 48.82 -35.36
N ALA A 42 -2.27 49.64 -35.37
CA ALA A 42 -3.02 49.97 -34.16
C ALA A 42 -3.75 48.75 -33.55
N VAL A 43 -4.29 47.85 -34.39
CA VAL A 43 -4.89 46.58 -33.91
C VAL A 43 -3.81 45.68 -33.29
N GLU A 44 -2.66 45.51 -33.94
CA GLU A 44 -1.54 44.72 -33.43
C GLU A 44 -0.99 45.32 -32.11
N GLU A 45 -0.85 46.66 -31.99
CA GLU A 45 -0.53 47.35 -30.72
C GLU A 45 -1.59 47.11 -29.64
N THR A 46 -2.88 47.18 -29.97
CA THR A 46 -3.94 46.93 -28.98
C THR A 46 -4.03 45.46 -28.56
N ASP A 47 -3.75 44.51 -29.46
CA ASP A 47 -3.76 43.09 -29.13
C ASP A 47 -2.53 42.73 -28.28
N ASP A 48 -1.34 43.27 -28.58
CA ASP A 48 -0.17 43.12 -27.70
C ASP A 48 -0.39 43.75 -26.32
N ARG A 49 -1.03 44.94 -26.24
CA ARG A 49 -1.41 45.51 -24.95
C ARG A 49 -2.43 44.64 -24.22
N VAL A 50 -3.45 44.11 -24.90
CA VAL A 50 -4.45 43.21 -24.29
C VAL A 50 -3.83 41.89 -23.84
N ARG A 51 -2.90 41.30 -24.61
CA ARG A 51 -2.11 40.13 -24.21
C ARG A 51 -1.30 40.42 -22.95
N GLN A 52 -0.67 41.60 -22.86
CA GLN A 52 0.08 42.00 -21.67
C GLN A 52 -0.83 42.26 -20.46
N ASP A 53 -1.93 43.01 -20.63
CA ASP A 53 -2.94 43.22 -19.58
C ASP A 53 -3.51 41.86 -19.06
N VAL A 54 -3.73 40.89 -19.96
CA VAL A 54 -4.19 39.53 -19.61
C VAL A 54 -3.09 38.71 -18.92
N ALA A 55 -1.81 38.87 -19.31
CA ALA A 55 -0.70 38.23 -18.63
C ALA A 55 -0.54 38.76 -17.20
N ASP A 56 -0.48 40.09 -17.03
CA ASP A 56 -0.45 40.78 -15.74
C ASP A 56 -1.64 40.38 -14.85
N LEU A 57 -2.85 40.29 -15.40
CA LEU A 57 -4.04 39.86 -14.66
C LEU A 57 -4.00 38.38 -14.29
N THR A 58 -3.43 37.51 -15.13
CA THR A 58 -3.24 36.09 -14.84
C THR A 58 -2.20 35.89 -13.73
N GLU A 59 -1.01 36.51 -13.83
CA GLU A 59 0.03 36.44 -12.80
C GLU A 59 -0.49 36.96 -11.44
N ARG A 60 -1.29 38.04 -11.45
CA ARG A 60 -1.89 38.62 -10.24
C ARG A 60 -3.07 37.80 -9.70
N LEU A 61 -3.71 36.96 -10.52
CA LEU A 61 -4.72 35.97 -10.09
C LEU A 61 -4.08 34.72 -9.49
N GLU A 62 -3.00 34.20 -10.11
CA GLU A 62 -2.26 33.04 -9.61
C GLU A 62 -1.54 33.37 -8.30
N THR A 63 -0.64 34.36 -8.32
CA THR A 63 0.11 34.82 -7.15
C THR A 63 -0.83 35.33 -6.05
N GLY A 64 -1.80 36.17 -6.42
CA GLY A 64 -2.75 36.75 -5.48
C GLY A 64 -3.79 35.75 -4.97
N GLY A 65 -4.07 34.68 -5.71
CA GLY A 65 -5.00 33.62 -5.31
C GLY A 65 -4.35 32.65 -4.33
N ALA A 66 -3.14 32.17 -4.64
CA ALA A 66 -2.38 31.28 -3.78
C ALA A 66 -2.09 31.93 -2.41
N GLN A 67 -1.50 33.13 -2.39
CA GLN A 67 -1.15 33.81 -1.14
C GLN A 67 -2.37 34.05 -0.23
N ARG A 68 -3.51 34.47 -0.80
CA ARG A 68 -4.76 34.69 -0.03
C ARG A 68 -5.40 33.39 0.47
N GLN A 69 -5.08 32.23 -0.13
CA GLN A 69 -5.50 30.93 0.38
C GLN A 69 -4.56 30.47 1.50
N GLU A 70 -3.25 30.63 1.33
CA GLU A 70 -2.22 30.36 2.33
C GLU A 70 -2.44 31.20 3.60
N ASP A 71 -2.52 32.53 3.48
CA ASP A 71 -2.83 33.46 4.59
C ASP A 71 -4.10 33.08 5.36
N ARG A 72 -5.09 32.52 4.64
CA ARG A 72 -6.37 32.08 5.21
C ARG A 72 -6.25 30.72 5.92
N LEU A 73 -5.49 29.78 5.37
CA LEU A 73 -5.17 28.51 6.04
C LEU A 73 -4.37 28.79 7.32
N ASP A 74 -3.39 29.68 7.25
CA ASP A 74 -2.58 30.11 8.39
C ASP A 74 -3.42 30.78 9.49
N LEU A 75 -4.36 31.67 9.11
CA LEU A 75 -5.31 32.28 10.03
C LEU A 75 -6.30 31.26 10.64
N LEU A 76 -6.65 30.20 9.91
CA LEU A 76 -7.50 29.12 10.42
C LEU A 76 -6.72 28.20 11.38
N GLY A 77 -5.49 27.81 11.06
CA GLY A 77 -4.59 27.05 11.94
C GLY A 77 -4.40 27.76 13.28
N ARG A 78 -3.95 29.02 13.26
CA ARG A 78 -3.77 29.85 14.47
C ARG A 78 -5.06 30.05 15.30
N ARG A 79 -6.25 29.89 14.69
CA ARG A 79 -7.55 29.90 15.38
C ARG A 79 -7.89 28.54 15.98
N LEU A 80 -7.60 27.45 15.28
CA LEU A 80 -7.75 26.08 15.77
C LEU A 80 -6.81 25.83 16.95
N ASP A 81 -5.54 26.22 16.86
CA ASP A 81 -4.56 26.16 17.96
C ASP A 81 -5.10 26.86 19.22
N ARG A 82 -5.66 28.06 19.05
CA ARG A 82 -6.20 28.85 20.16
C ARG A 82 -7.46 28.23 20.76
N LEU A 83 -8.34 27.65 19.94
CA LEU A 83 -9.49 26.90 20.41
C LEU A 83 -9.07 25.63 21.15
N GLN A 84 -8.08 24.89 20.64
CA GLN A 84 -7.52 23.70 21.26
C GLN A 84 -6.89 24.02 22.62
N GLN A 85 -6.11 25.11 22.71
CA GLN A 85 -5.57 25.62 23.97
C GLN A 85 -6.67 26.02 24.97
N GLN A 86 -7.75 26.66 24.50
CA GLN A 86 -8.90 27.02 25.34
C GLN A 86 -9.66 25.78 25.84
N VAL A 87 -9.88 24.78 24.99
CA VAL A 87 -10.51 23.51 25.37
C VAL A 87 -9.63 22.76 26.38
N GLN A 88 -8.32 22.66 26.17
CA GLN A 88 -7.39 22.06 27.14
C GLN A 88 -7.35 22.80 28.48
N ALA A 89 -7.45 24.14 28.47
CA ALA A 89 -7.53 24.94 29.69
C ALA A 89 -8.84 24.69 30.46
N LEU A 90 -9.96 24.60 29.75
CA LEU A 90 -11.27 24.24 30.32
C LEU A 90 -11.26 22.80 30.85
N GLU A 91 -10.72 21.83 30.11
CA GLU A 91 -10.60 20.43 30.53
C GLU A 91 -9.78 20.31 31.83
N ARG A 92 -8.65 21.02 31.93
CA ARG A 92 -7.84 21.08 33.15
C ARG A 92 -8.60 21.71 34.31
N ALA A 93 -9.35 22.80 34.08
CA ALA A 93 -10.17 23.42 35.12
C ALA A 93 -11.29 22.48 35.61
N VAL A 94 -11.94 21.75 34.71
CA VAL A 94 -12.98 20.77 35.03
C VAL A 94 -12.40 19.56 35.77
N ARG A 95 -11.24 19.02 35.35
CA ARG A 95 -10.51 17.95 36.06
C ARG A 95 -10.04 18.33 37.47
N VAL A 96 -9.91 19.63 37.77
CA VAL A 96 -9.53 20.16 39.09
C VAL A 96 -10.76 20.50 39.95
N SER A 97 -11.97 20.47 39.38
CA SER A 97 -13.22 20.67 40.13
C SER A 97 -13.87 19.33 40.50
N ASP A 98 -14.26 19.16 41.77
CA ASP A 98 -14.86 17.93 42.33
C ASP A 98 -16.29 17.61 41.81
N GLY A 99 -16.66 18.09 40.62
CA GLY A 99 -18.01 18.03 40.07
C GLY A 99 -18.26 16.97 38.98
N VAL A 100 -17.22 16.39 38.37
CA VAL A 100 -17.37 15.48 37.22
C VAL A 100 -16.64 14.16 37.46
N PRO A 101 -17.29 12.98 37.33
CA PRO A 101 -16.64 11.70 37.53
C PRO A 101 -15.58 11.44 36.45
N GLN A 102 -14.41 10.95 36.87
CA GLN A 102 -13.36 10.48 35.96
C GLN A 102 -13.44 8.96 35.81
N VAL A 103 -13.53 8.46 34.58
CA VAL A 103 -13.48 7.03 34.28
C VAL A 103 -12.05 6.61 33.99
N ASN A 104 -11.52 5.68 34.78
CA ASN A 104 -10.30 4.97 34.43
C ASN A 104 -10.63 3.80 33.50
N LEU A 105 -10.39 3.95 32.19
CA LEU A 105 -10.63 2.86 31.24
C LEU A 105 -9.71 1.65 31.50
N ASP A 106 -8.47 1.87 31.95
CA ASP A 106 -7.46 0.84 32.17
C ASP A 106 -7.75 -0.05 33.41
N ASP A 107 -8.54 0.43 34.37
CA ASP A 107 -8.96 -0.35 35.56
C ASP A 107 -10.04 -1.39 35.23
N VAL A 108 -9.64 -2.43 34.50
CA VAL A 108 -10.50 -3.55 34.13
C VAL A 108 -10.42 -4.69 35.15
N GLY A 109 -11.53 -5.37 35.38
CA GLY A 109 -11.62 -6.49 36.33
C GLY A 109 -10.72 -7.68 35.98
N ALA A 110 -10.53 -8.59 36.94
CA ALA A 110 -9.64 -9.74 36.81
C ALA A 110 -9.99 -10.66 35.61
N GLU A 111 -11.28 -10.85 35.31
CA GLU A 111 -11.72 -11.59 34.12
C GLU A 111 -11.21 -10.97 32.81
N THR A 112 -11.32 -9.65 32.66
CA THR A 112 -10.89 -8.95 31.43
C THR A 112 -9.38 -9.02 31.26
N ARG A 113 -8.62 -8.98 32.37
CA ARG A 113 -7.16 -9.26 32.36
C ARG A 113 -6.85 -10.72 32.00
N ALA A 114 -7.66 -11.68 32.45
CA ALA A 114 -7.50 -13.09 32.05
C ALA A 114 -7.80 -13.30 30.56
N LEU A 115 -8.82 -12.64 30.00
CA LEU A 115 -9.12 -12.67 28.56
C LEU A 115 -7.99 -12.04 27.72
N ALA A 116 -7.42 -10.93 28.18
CA ALA A 116 -6.25 -10.31 27.55
C ALA A 116 -5.02 -11.25 27.58
N ALA A 117 -4.74 -11.88 28.72
CA ALA A 117 -3.64 -12.85 28.85
C ALA A 117 -3.87 -14.12 28.01
N GLU A 118 -5.11 -14.60 27.86
CA GLU A 118 -5.46 -15.73 27.01
C GLU A 118 -5.27 -15.38 25.52
N ALA A 119 -5.80 -14.23 25.09
CA ALA A 119 -5.64 -13.72 23.73
C ALA A 119 -4.16 -13.45 23.36
N ALA A 120 -3.35 -13.01 24.34
CA ALA A 120 -1.91 -12.76 24.17
C ALA A 120 -1.12 -14.02 23.75
N ARG A 121 -1.59 -15.23 24.08
CA ARG A 121 -0.93 -16.50 23.70
C ARG A 121 -1.08 -16.87 22.22
N TRP A 122 -1.99 -16.24 21.47
CA TRP A 122 -2.31 -16.61 20.09
C TRP A 122 -1.09 -16.67 19.15
N ASP A 123 -0.15 -15.70 19.23
CA ASP A 123 1.08 -15.71 18.43
C ASP A 123 2.07 -16.81 18.87
N ASP A 124 2.24 -17.01 20.17
CA ASP A 124 3.19 -18.01 20.69
C ASP A 124 2.71 -19.44 20.39
N LEU A 125 1.40 -19.67 20.45
CA LEU A 125 0.75 -20.88 19.97
C LEU A 125 0.94 -21.06 18.45
N HIS A 126 0.92 -20.00 17.64
CA HIS A 126 1.25 -20.11 16.21
C HIS A 126 2.73 -20.44 15.95
N LYS A 127 3.66 -19.96 16.79
CA LYS A 127 5.10 -20.33 16.70
C LYS A 127 5.36 -21.79 17.03
N GLU A 128 4.47 -22.47 17.76
CA GLU A 128 4.55 -23.93 17.98
C GLU A 128 4.15 -24.75 16.72
N LEU A 129 3.41 -24.17 15.77
CA LEU A 129 2.93 -24.90 14.60
C LEU A 129 4.00 -25.00 13.50
N VAL A 130 4.21 -26.23 13.01
CA VAL A 130 5.09 -26.52 11.87
C VAL A 130 4.52 -25.91 10.59
N THR A 131 5.34 -25.12 9.88
CA THR A 131 4.87 -24.34 8.72
C THR A 131 4.49 -25.24 7.54
N LYS A 132 3.73 -24.68 6.58
CA LYS A 132 3.32 -25.39 5.36
C LYS A 132 4.52 -25.85 4.54
N GLU A 133 5.59 -25.06 4.51
CA GLU A 133 6.84 -25.31 3.81
C GLU A 133 7.63 -26.44 4.47
N GLN A 134 7.66 -26.47 5.81
CA GLN A 134 8.24 -27.56 6.59
C GLN A 134 7.47 -28.88 6.38
N ARG A 135 6.13 -28.84 6.46
CA ARG A 135 5.27 -30.01 6.15
C ARG A 135 5.45 -30.50 4.71
N ALA A 136 5.53 -29.60 3.74
CA ALA A 136 5.80 -29.94 2.34
C ALA A 136 7.15 -30.66 2.20
N ARG A 137 8.22 -30.11 2.78
CA ARG A 137 9.56 -30.73 2.78
C ARG A 137 9.55 -32.15 3.35
N TYR A 138 8.90 -32.39 4.48
CA TYR A 138 8.81 -33.76 5.03
C TYR A 138 8.03 -34.70 4.11
N SER A 139 7.00 -34.21 3.41
CA SER A 139 6.25 -34.99 2.42
C SER A 139 7.08 -35.30 1.16
N ASP A 140 7.99 -34.41 0.75
CA ASP A 140 8.95 -34.65 -0.34
C ASP A 140 10.02 -35.67 0.07
N GLU A 141 10.55 -35.57 1.30
CA GLU A 141 11.51 -36.53 1.87
C GLU A 141 10.92 -37.94 1.96
N ILE A 142 9.63 -38.07 2.30
CA ILE A 142 8.88 -39.34 2.24
C ILE A 142 8.66 -39.81 0.80
N SER A 143 8.27 -38.91 -0.11
CA SER A 143 7.98 -39.24 -1.51
C SER A 143 9.24 -39.65 -2.28
N ARG A 144 10.42 -39.16 -1.88
CA ARG A 144 11.71 -39.57 -2.43
C ARG A 144 11.99 -41.06 -2.28
N LEU A 145 11.52 -41.70 -1.20
CA LEU A 145 11.70 -43.14 -1.02
C LEU A 145 11.00 -43.96 -2.12
N SER A 146 9.77 -43.59 -2.50
CA SER A 146 9.03 -44.32 -3.54
C SER A 146 9.63 -44.08 -4.93
N SER A 147 10.16 -42.88 -5.21
CA SER A 147 10.80 -42.59 -6.50
C SER A 147 12.14 -43.31 -6.68
N VAL A 148 12.93 -43.47 -5.61
CA VAL A 148 14.17 -44.28 -5.59
C VAL A 148 13.85 -45.78 -5.70
N GLN A 149 12.82 -46.28 -4.99
CA GLN A 149 12.35 -47.66 -5.14
C GLN A 149 11.90 -47.96 -6.58
N ALA A 150 11.14 -47.05 -7.20
CA ALA A 150 10.76 -47.17 -8.62
C ALA A 150 11.97 -47.09 -9.58
N ALA A 151 13.06 -46.40 -9.20
CA ALA A 151 14.29 -46.39 -9.97
C ALA A 151 15.04 -47.73 -9.89
N LEU A 152 15.03 -48.41 -8.74
CA LEU A 152 15.52 -49.78 -8.62
C LEU A 152 14.68 -50.75 -9.47
N SER A 153 13.35 -50.68 -9.40
CA SER A 153 12.47 -51.57 -10.19
C SER A 153 12.67 -51.41 -11.71
N ARG A 154 12.94 -50.20 -12.19
CA ARG A 154 13.34 -49.97 -13.59
C ARG A 154 14.71 -50.57 -13.89
N CYS A 155 15.72 -50.31 -13.06
CA CYS A 155 17.07 -50.83 -13.25
C CYS A 155 17.13 -52.37 -13.24
N ASP A 156 16.31 -53.03 -12.41
CA ASP A 156 16.15 -54.50 -12.42
C ASP A 156 15.50 -55.02 -13.72
N ALA A 157 14.55 -54.29 -14.31
CA ALA A 157 13.96 -54.63 -15.61
C ALA A 157 14.96 -54.41 -16.76
N ASP A 158 15.64 -53.27 -16.80
CA ASP A 158 16.68 -52.94 -17.79
C ASP A 158 17.80 -54.01 -17.80
N LEU A 159 18.15 -54.55 -16.62
CA LEU A 159 19.12 -55.64 -16.48
C LEU A 159 18.63 -56.96 -17.06
N LEU A 160 17.35 -57.31 -16.90
CA LEU A 160 16.78 -58.53 -17.47
C LEU A 160 16.74 -58.46 -19.01
N ASP A 161 16.37 -57.32 -19.58
CA ASP A 161 16.39 -57.11 -21.04
C ASP A 161 17.81 -57.20 -21.60
N VAL A 162 18.79 -56.56 -20.95
CA VAL A 162 20.21 -56.68 -21.30
C VAL A 162 20.70 -58.13 -21.19
N MET A 163 20.32 -58.87 -20.15
CA MET A 163 20.66 -60.29 -20.02
C MET A 163 20.01 -61.14 -21.13
N GLY A 164 18.78 -60.82 -21.54
CA GLY A 164 18.10 -61.45 -22.69
C GLY A 164 18.84 -61.24 -24.00
N VAL A 165 19.34 -60.04 -24.27
CA VAL A 165 20.21 -59.76 -25.43
C VAL A 165 21.52 -60.56 -25.33
N LEU A 166 22.17 -60.60 -24.16
CA LEU A 166 23.42 -61.35 -23.96
C LEU A 166 23.27 -62.88 -24.04
N ALA A 167 22.07 -63.41 -23.81
CA ALA A 167 21.74 -64.82 -23.98
C ALA A 167 21.40 -65.19 -25.43
N SER A 168 20.84 -64.26 -26.22
CA SER A 168 20.35 -64.50 -27.58
C SER A 168 21.31 -64.07 -28.70
N THR A 169 22.34 -63.27 -28.40
CA THR A 169 23.26 -62.71 -29.42
C THR A 169 24.65 -63.34 -29.42
N ASP A 170 25.17 -63.59 -30.62
CA ASP A 170 26.52 -64.14 -30.82
C ASP A 170 27.64 -63.19 -30.35
N ARG A 171 28.79 -63.78 -30.00
CA ARG A 171 29.99 -63.10 -29.50
C ARG A 171 30.61 -62.11 -30.48
N ALA A 172 30.44 -62.27 -31.80
CA ALA A 172 30.93 -61.31 -32.79
C ALA A 172 29.95 -60.15 -33.05
N SER A 173 28.75 -60.16 -32.46
CA SER A 173 27.73 -59.15 -32.74
C SER A 173 27.96 -57.85 -31.97
N ARG A 174 27.74 -56.71 -32.65
CA ARG A 174 27.85 -55.37 -32.03
C ARG A 174 26.88 -55.19 -30.87
N ALA A 175 25.64 -55.65 -31.03
CA ALA A 175 24.60 -55.61 -30.01
C ALA A 175 25.03 -56.27 -28.69
N ARG A 176 25.87 -57.32 -28.75
CA ARG A 176 26.46 -57.91 -27.56
C ARG A 176 27.45 -56.98 -26.86
N GLY A 177 28.36 -56.34 -27.59
CA GLY A 177 29.32 -55.39 -27.02
C GLY A 177 28.65 -54.16 -26.38
N ASP A 178 27.58 -53.67 -27.01
CA ASP A 178 26.73 -52.61 -26.47
C ASP A 178 26.04 -53.11 -25.17
N ALA A 179 25.42 -54.29 -25.18
CA ALA A 179 24.76 -54.89 -24.02
C ALA A 179 25.73 -55.23 -22.85
N GLU A 180 26.95 -55.71 -23.12
CA GLU A 180 27.97 -55.95 -22.08
C GLU A 180 28.43 -54.63 -21.44
N SER A 181 28.34 -53.51 -22.17
CA SER A 181 28.66 -52.18 -21.65
C SER A 181 27.51 -51.62 -20.80
N SER A 182 26.26 -51.76 -21.27
CA SER A 182 25.06 -51.46 -20.48
C SER A 182 24.98 -52.28 -19.18
N LEU A 183 25.35 -53.57 -19.22
CA LEU A 183 25.38 -54.44 -18.04
C LEU A 183 26.30 -53.88 -16.94
N ARG A 184 27.49 -53.39 -17.30
CA ARG A 184 28.43 -52.78 -16.33
C ARG A 184 27.85 -51.49 -15.72
N ALA A 185 27.27 -50.63 -16.56
CA ALA A 185 26.65 -49.38 -16.13
C ALA A 185 25.45 -49.62 -15.19
N LEU A 186 24.52 -50.49 -15.58
CA LEU A 186 23.35 -50.86 -14.78
C LEU A 186 23.75 -51.58 -13.49
N SER A 187 24.72 -52.49 -13.51
CA SER A 187 25.23 -53.16 -12.30
C SER A 187 25.80 -52.14 -11.30
N THR A 188 26.50 -51.12 -11.80
CA THR A 188 27.02 -50.03 -10.96
C THR A 188 25.88 -49.17 -10.41
N ARG A 189 24.92 -48.78 -11.25
CA ARG A 189 23.76 -47.97 -10.84
C ARG A 189 22.89 -48.69 -9.81
N ARG A 190 22.63 -49.98 -10.01
CA ARG A 190 21.91 -50.86 -9.07
C ARG A 190 22.62 -50.93 -7.73
N ARG A 191 23.96 -51.00 -7.73
CA ARG A 191 24.75 -50.98 -6.50
C ARG A 191 24.62 -49.65 -5.76
N THR A 192 24.79 -48.51 -6.43
CA THR A 192 24.56 -47.19 -5.81
C THR A 192 23.14 -47.04 -5.26
N LEU A 193 22.13 -47.58 -5.97
CA LEU A 193 20.75 -47.60 -5.48
C LEU A 193 20.59 -48.39 -4.17
N LEU A 194 21.20 -49.58 -4.07
CA LEU A 194 21.07 -50.47 -2.91
C LEU A 194 21.97 -50.10 -1.73
N ASP A 195 23.23 -49.75 -1.99
CA ASP A 195 24.25 -49.47 -0.96
C ASP A 195 24.12 -48.05 -0.39
N GLU A 196 23.62 -47.08 -1.18
CA GLU A 196 23.66 -45.64 -0.82
C GLU A 196 22.26 -44.97 -0.86
N GLU A 197 21.60 -44.93 -2.03
CA GLU A 197 20.40 -44.10 -2.20
C GLU A 197 19.16 -44.62 -1.45
N ILE A 198 18.92 -45.93 -1.42
CA ILE A 198 17.80 -46.51 -0.68
C ILE A 198 18.00 -46.36 0.84
N PRO A 199 19.14 -46.72 1.45
CA PRO A 199 19.38 -46.48 2.88
C PRO A 199 19.22 -45.00 3.28
N ALA A 200 19.74 -44.07 2.48
CA ALA A 200 19.58 -42.64 2.72
C ALA A 200 18.12 -42.18 2.60
N ALA A 201 17.38 -42.66 1.59
CA ALA A 201 15.98 -42.32 1.40
C ALA A 201 15.05 -42.96 2.46
N VAL A 202 15.37 -44.14 2.97
CA VAL A 202 14.67 -44.76 4.11
C VAL A 202 14.86 -43.91 5.37
N ALA A 203 16.11 -43.58 5.71
CA ALA A 203 16.41 -42.76 6.89
C ALA A 203 15.72 -41.38 6.83
N ALA A 204 15.76 -40.70 5.68
CA ALA A 204 15.07 -39.42 5.48
C ALA A 204 13.54 -39.56 5.58
N ALA A 205 12.95 -40.58 4.95
CA ALA A 205 11.50 -40.82 5.01
C ALA A 205 11.02 -41.16 6.43
N ASP A 206 11.80 -41.89 7.22
CA ASP A 206 11.45 -42.20 8.62
C ASP A 206 11.63 -40.99 9.55
N GLN A 207 12.62 -40.14 9.32
CA GLN A 207 12.72 -38.84 9.98
C GLN A 207 11.53 -37.93 9.63
N GLY A 208 11.17 -37.80 8.35
CA GLY A 208 10.00 -37.04 7.91
C GLY A 208 8.69 -37.57 8.49
N ARG A 209 8.53 -38.91 8.59
CA ARG A 209 7.37 -39.54 9.26
C ARG A 209 7.31 -39.25 10.75
N LEU A 210 8.46 -39.19 11.43
CA LEU A 210 8.51 -38.83 12.85
C LEU A 210 8.14 -37.36 13.05
N ALA A 211 8.79 -36.46 12.31
CA ALA A 211 8.54 -35.01 12.38
C ALA A 211 7.08 -34.64 12.04
N LEU A 212 6.45 -35.31 11.07
CA LEU A 212 5.02 -35.12 10.79
C LEU A 212 4.13 -35.60 11.95
N ARG A 213 4.40 -36.77 12.56
CA ARG A 213 3.63 -37.24 13.74
C ARG A 213 3.78 -36.30 14.94
N GLU A 214 4.97 -35.73 15.13
CA GLU A 214 5.23 -34.74 16.17
C GLU A 214 4.50 -33.42 15.87
N ALA A 215 4.51 -32.97 14.60
CA ALA A 215 3.72 -31.81 14.14
C ALA A 215 2.22 -32.01 14.35
N ASP A 216 1.67 -33.17 13.97
CA ASP A 216 0.26 -33.52 14.12
C ASP A 216 -0.16 -33.59 15.60
N ALA A 217 0.73 -34.09 16.47
CA ALA A 217 0.51 -34.13 17.92
C ALA A 217 0.56 -32.73 18.57
N VAL A 218 1.43 -31.84 18.09
CA VAL A 218 1.46 -30.43 18.51
C VAL A 218 0.21 -29.70 18.00
N GLU A 219 -0.19 -29.88 16.74
CA GLU A 219 -1.40 -29.27 16.17
C GLU A 219 -2.66 -29.69 16.93
N ALA A 220 -2.82 -30.98 17.25
CA ALA A 220 -3.91 -31.49 18.07
C ALA A 220 -3.95 -30.90 19.50
N ARG A 221 -2.80 -30.50 20.05
CA ARG A 221 -2.69 -29.79 21.34
C ARG A 221 -2.97 -28.29 21.21
N VAL A 222 -2.56 -27.68 20.10
CA VAL A 222 -2.50 -26.22 19.91
C VAL A 222 -3.77 -25.65 19.29
N VAL A 223 -4.39 -26.31 18.31
CA VAL A 223 -5.61 -25.80 17.65
C VAL A 223 -6.75 -25.53 18.65
N PRO A 224 -7.07 -26.44 19.60
CA PRO A 224 -8.09 -26.16 20.62
C PRO A 224 -7.71 -25.06 21.62
N GLN A 225 -6.46 -24.58 21.62
CA GLN A 225 -6.00 -23.41 22.39
C GLN A 225 -6.07 -22.14 21.55
N LEU A 226 -5.76 -22.20 20.25
CA LEU A 226 -5.94 -21.08 19.32
C LEU A 226 -7.41 -20.66 19.23
N GLU A 227 -8.33 -21.60 19.12
CA GLU A 227 -9.77 -21.33 19.19
C GLU A 227 -10.20 -20.64 20.49
N ARG A 228 -9.50 -20.91 21.61
CA ARG A 228 -9.76 -20.28 22.92
C ARG A 228 -9.19 -18.87 22.98
N ALA A 229 -7.98 -18.66 22.46
CA ALA A 229 -7.36 -17.34 22.37
C ALA A 229 -8.12 -16.40 21.42
N GLU A 230 -8.65 -16.92 20.30
CA GLU A 230 -9.50 -16.18 19.37
C GLU A 230 -10.85 -15.79 20.01
N ARG A 231 -11.53 -16.72 20.69
CA ARG A 231 -12.75 -16.41 21.45
C ARG A 231 -12.48 -15.40 22.57
N ALA A 232 -11.39 -15.57 23.31
CA ALA A 232 -11.00 -14.63 24.36
C ALA A 232 -10.70 -13.23 23.80
N TRP A 233 -10.10 -13.14 22.61
CA TRP A 233 -9.91 -11.87 21.89
C TRP A 233 -11.25 -11.22 21.49
N HIS A 234 -12.21 -12.00 20.98
CA HIS A 234 -13.54 -11.51 20.65
C HIS A 234 -14.28 -10.99 21.90
N ASP A 235 -14.32 -11.79 22.97
CA ASP A 235 -14.96 -11.43 24.24
C ASP A 235 -14.30 -10.20 24.89
N LEU A 236 -12.97 -10.09 24.80
CA LEU A 236 -12.22 -8.91 25.23
C LEU A 236 -12.65 -7.67 24.43
N GLN A 237 -12.65 -7.74 23.11
CA GLN A 237 -13.03 -6.64 22.22
C GLN A 237 -14.48 -6.18 22.46
N VAL A 238 -15.41 -7.12 22.67
CA VAL A 238 -16.80 -6.79 23.04
C VAL A 238 -16.86 -6.07 24.39
N ARG A 239 -16.23 -6.64 25.45
CA ARG A 239 -16.22 -6.04 26.80
C ARG A 239 -15.59 -4.65 26.83
N LEU A 240 -14.46 -4.46 26.13
CA LEU A 240 -13.75 -3.18 26.08
C LEU A 240 -14.51 -2.13 25.26
N ARG A 241 -15.12 -2.52 24.13
CA ARG A 241 -16.01 -1.64 23.36
C ARG A 241 -17.18 -1.14 24.21
N THR A 242 -17.88 -2.05 24.91
CA THR A 242 -19.00 -1.67 25.80
C THR A 242 -18.53 -0.70 26.88
N ARG A 243 -17.39 -0.97 27.53
CA ARG A 243 -16.80 -0.04 28.53
C ARG A 243 -16.53 1.36 27.96
N ILE A 244 -16.06 1.46 26.71
CA ILE A 244 -15.82 2.74 26.04
C ILE A 244 -17.14 3.45 25.70
N THR A 245 -18.14 2.74 25.17
CA THR A 245 -19.46 3.34 24.86
C THR A 245 -20.21 3.77 26.11
N ASP A 246 -20.11 3.03 27.21
CA ASP A 246 -20.73 3.38 28.49
C ASP A 246 -20.06 4.61 29.11
N ALA A 247 -18.73 4.70 29.04
CA ALA A 247 -17.97 5.87 29.48
C ALA A 247 -18.37 7.12 28.70
N LEU A 248 -18.43 7.04 27.37
CA LEU A 248 -18.90 8.12 26.49
C LEU A 248 -20.36 8.52 26.80
N GLY A 249 -21.26 7.55 26.95
CA GLY A 249 -22.67 7.80 27.27
C GLY A 249 -22.91 8.43 28.65
N SER A 250 -21.99 8.25 29.58
CA SER A 250 -22.06 8.82 30.94
C SER A 250 -21.60 10.28 31.07
N ASN A 251 -21.07 10.89 29.99
CA ASN A 251 -20.42 12.22 30.01
C ASN A 251 -19.27 12.34 31.05
N ALA A 252 -18.62 11.22 31.39
CA ALA A 252 -17.50 11.19 32.32
C ALA A 252 -16.19 11.66 31.67
N LEU A 253 -15.26 12.15 32.48
CA LEU A 253 -13.93 12.52 32.03
C LEU A 253 -13.13 11.25 31.70
N LEU A 254 -12.82 11.06 30.41
CA LEU A 254 -11.98 9.96 29.93
C LEU A 254 -10.51 10.11 30.38
N PRO A 255 -9.68 9.06 30.32
CA PRO A 255 -8.24 9.16 30.56
C PRO A 255 -7.55 10.08 29.56
N THR A 256 -6.52 10.79 30.02
CA THR A 256 -5.77 11.77 29.22
C THR A 256 -5.16 11.14 27.95
N TRP A 257 -4.65 9.90 28.04
CA TRP A 257 -4.11 9.17 26.89
C TRP A 257 -5.15 8.93 25.80
N PHE A 258 -6.42 8.74 26.16
CA PHE A 258 -7.50 8.45 25.22
C PHE A 258 -7.82 9.70 24.40
N GLY A 259 -7.98 10.84 25.08
CA GLY A 259 -8.20 12.13 24.42
C GLY A 259 -7.04 12.57 23.53
N HIS A 260 -5.80 12.22 23.87
CA HIS A 260 -4.63 12.50 23.02
C HIS A 260 -4.48 11.54 21.84
N ALA A 261 -4.81 10.25 22.00
CA ALA A 261 -4.62 9.24 20.95
C ALA A 261 -5.76 9.22 19.91
N LEU A 262 -6.99 9.46 20.36
CA LEU A 262 -8.21 9.21 19.58
C LEU A 262 -9.10 10.47 19.47
N GLY A 263 -8.78 11.54 20.21
CA GLY A 263 -9.69 12.67 20.36
C GLY A 263 -10.83 12.40 21.35
N VAL A 264 -11.76 13.36 21.44
CA VAL A 264 -12.74 13.43 22.54
C VAL A 264 -14.04 12.64 22.25
N ALA A 265 -14.34 12.37 20.99
CA ALA A 265 -15.56 11.70 20.54
C ALA A 265 -15.36 11.01 19.18
N PRO A 266 -16.13 9.95 18.86
CA PRO A 266 -16.08 9.31 17.55
C PRO A 266 -16.53 10.25 16.41
N PRO A 267 -15.90 10.19 15.23
CA PRO A 267 -16.37 10.89 14.04
C PRO A 267 -17.70 10.31 13.51
N ALA A 268 -18.46 11.12 12.78
CA ALA A 268 -19.78 10.73 12.27
C ALA A 268 -19.70 9.70 11.13
N GLY A 269 -20.70 8.82 11.03
CA GLY A 269 -20.81 7.82 9.98
C GLY A 269 -19.89 6.61 10.19
N ALA A 270 -19.51 5.94 9.10
CA ALA A 270 -18.76 4.67 9.14
C ALA A 270 -17.38 4.77 9.84
N SER A 271 -16.77 5.96 9.85
CA SER A 271 -15.52 6.21 10.57
C SER A 271 -15.67 6.05 12.09
N GLY A 272 -16.86 6.27 12.65
CA GLY A 272 -17.14 6.06 14.08
C GLY A 272 -17.01 4.59 14.50
N ASP A 273 -17.43 3.66 13.64
CA ASP A 273 -17.24 2.21 13.87
C ASP A 273 -15.77 1.79 13.78
N ALA A 274 -14.98 2.44 12.91
CA ALA A 274 -13.53 2.22 12.85
C ALA A 274 -12.84 2.74 14.11
N TRP A 275 -13.14 3.99 14.49
CA TRP A 275 -12.66 4.65 15.70
C TRP A 275 -12.93 3.82 16.96
N ILE A 276 -14.15 3.29 17.12
CA ILE A 276 -14.51 2.42 18.25
C ILE A 276 -13.69 1.12 18.28
N ARG A 277 -13.39 0.52 17.11
CA ARG A 277 -12.55 -0.69 17.02
C ARG A 277 -11.08 -0.40 17.36
N THR A 278 -10.51 0.69 16.86
CA THR A 278 -9.13 1.09 17.22
C THR A 278 -9.06 1.44 18.69
N ALA A 279 -10.01 2.21 19.23
CA ALA A 279 -10.09 2.55 20.65
C ALA A 279 -10.12 1.32 21.57
N ALA A 280 -10.96 0.32 21.25
CA ALA A 280 -11.01 -0.95 21.97
C ALA A 280 -9.70 -1.76 21.84
N SER A 281 -9.02 -1.66 20.69
CA SER A 281 -7.76 -2.38 20.42
C SER A 281 -6.53 -1.73 21.09
N VAL A 282 -6.49 -0.40 21.18
CA VAL A 282 -5.52 0.34 22.01
C VAL A 282 -5.71 0.00 23.48
N LEU A 283 -6.97 0.00 23.97
CA LEU A 283 -7.26 -0.41 25.34
C LEU A 283 -6.90 -1.88 25.59
N ALA A 284 -7.13 -2.79 24.64
CA ALA A 284 -6.71 -4.18 24.72
C ALA A 284 -5.18 -4.32 24.82
N TYR A 285 -4.43 -3.56 24.02
CA TYR A 285 -2.96 -3.51 24.10
C TYR A 285 -2.49 -3.00 25.47
N ARG A 286 -3.07 -1.91 25.97
CA ARG A 286 -2.73 -1.34 27.29
C ARG A 286 -2.98 -2.33 28.43
N VAL A 287 -4.14 -2.98 28.44
CA VAL A 287 -4.50 -4.03 29.42
C VAL A 287 -3.57 -5.25 29.30
N THR A 288 -3.15 -5.62 28.09
CA THR A 288 -2.29 -6.80 27.85
C THR A 288 -0.86 -6.58 28.31
N PHE A 289 -0.28 -5.41 28.03
CA PHE A 289 1.12 -5.10 28.35
C PHE A 289 1.31 -4.23 29.60
N GLY A 290 0.25 -4.00 30.37
CA GLY A 290 0.30 -3.24 31.63
C GLY A 290 0.65 -1.76 31.46
N ILE A 291 0.31 -1.16 30.32
CA ILE A 291 0.67 0.22 30.00
C ILE A 291 -0.24 1.18 30.78
N THR A 292 0.34 1.90 31.73
CA THR A 292 -0.34 2.90 32.56
C THR A 292 0.02 4.34 32.20
N ASP A 293 0.91 4.55 31.22
CA ASP A 293 1.39 5.86 30.80
C ASP A 293 0.20 6.76 30.32
N PRO A 294 0.06 8.00 30.84
CA PRO A 294 -1.03 8.90 30.51
C PRO A 294 -0.77 9.78 29.27
N ALA A 295 0.45 9.79 28.74
CA ALA A 295 0.86 10.57 27.56
C ALA A 295 1.16 9.67 26.35
N LEU A 296 1.79 8.51 26.57
CA LEU A 296 2.07 7.53 25.53
C LEU A 296 1.01 6.41 25.57
N PRO A 297 0.00 6.41 24.69
CA PRO A 297 -1.10 5.43 24.74
C PRO A 297 -0.58 3.99 24.59
N LEU A 298 0.46 3.78 23.77
CA LEU A 298 1.11 2.48 23.52
C LEU A 298 2.40 2.28 24.35
N GLY A 299 2.65 3.18 25.31
CA GLY A 299 3.87 3.21 26.13
C GLY A 299 5.12 3.66 25.35
N PRO A 300 6.31 3.55 25.95
CA PRO A 300 7.57 3.84 25.26
C PRO A 300 7.78 2.91 24.05
N PRO A 301 8.47 3.38 22.99
CA PRO A 301 8.87 2.56 21.85
C PRO A 301 9.91 1.50 22.25
N ALA A 302 10.28 0.65 21.29
CA ALA A 302 11.35 -0.31 21.46
C ALA A 302 12.69 0.39 21.78
N LEU A 303 13.46 -0.17 22.69
CA LEU A 303 14.85 0.25 22.92
C LEU A 303 15.75 -0.28 21.79
N GLU A 304 16.87 0.39 21.53
CA GLU A 304 17.86 -0.08 20.57
C GLU A 304 18.34 -1.50 20.95
N GLY A 305 18.21 -2.45 20.01
CA GLY A 305 18.55 -3.86 20.22
C GLY A 305 17.42 -4.75 20.78
N ALA A 306 16.20 -4.23 20.99
CA ALA A 306 15.03 -5.07 21.25
C ALA A 306 14.61 -5.86 20.00
N ASP A 307 14.07 -7.07 20.19
CA ASP A 307 13.55 -7.90 19.10
C ASP A 307 12.21 -7.35 18.59
N THR A 308 12.23 -6.66 17.46
CA THR A 308 11.04 -6.06 16.83
C THR A 308 10.07 -7.11 16.26
N THR A 309 10.40 -8.40 16.28
CA THR A 309 9.49 -9.50 15.93
C THR A 309 8.61 -9.98 17.10
N GLU A 310 8.85 -9.50 18.33
CA GLU A 310 7.93 -9.75 19.45
C GLU A 310 6.52 -9.21 19.14
N ARG A 311 5.49 -9.97 19.56
CA ARG A 311 4.07 -9.60 19.45
C ARG A 311 3.77 -8.16 19.86
N ARG A 312 4.46 -7.68 20.89
CA ARG A 312 4.28 -6.31 21.39
C ARG A 312 4.56 -5.28 20.30
N TRP A 313 5.65 -5.41 19.56
CA TRP A 313 6.07 -4.42 18.58
C TRP A 313 5.33 -4.57 17.25
N THR A 314 5.00 -5.80 16.84
CA THR A 314 4.16 -6.03 15.65
C THR A 314 2.73 -5.52 15.85
N TRP A 315 2.12 -5.75 17.02
CA TRP A 315 0.81 -5.20 17.37
C TRP A 315 0.88 -3.68 17.59
N ARG A 316 1.95 -3.16 18.20
CA ARG A 316 2.16 -1.71 18.32
C ARG A 316 2.21 -1.03 16.95
N ALA A 317 3.04 -1.50 16.03
CA ALA A 317 3.17 -0.92 14.69
C ALA A 317 1.85 -0.95 13.90
N ARG A 318 1.06 -2.02 14.07
CA ARG A 318 -0.31 -2.07 13.55
C ARG A 318 -1.20 -1.00 14.19
N LEU A 319 -1.17 -0.82 15.51
CA LEU A 319 -1.98 0.19 16.19
C LEU A 319 -1.54 1.62 15.85
N GLU A 320 -0.27 1.84 15.55
CA GLU A 320 0.22 3.13 15.04
C GLU A 320 -0.38 3.40 13.66
N SER A 321 -0.39 2.41 12.74
CA SER A 321 -1.12 2.52 11.46
C SER A 321 -2.64 2.67 11.61
N ASP A 322 -3.29 1.88 12.49
CA ASP A 322 -4.74 1.94 12.76
C ASP A 322 -5.15 3.28 13.44
N LEU A 323 -4.19 4.07 13.95
CA LEU A 323 -4.38 5.41 14.52
C LEU A 323 -4.06 6.52 13.49
N ASP A 324 -3.01 6.36 12.70
CA ASP A 324 -2.67 7.28 11.60
C ASP A 324 -3.80 7.31 10.55
N ASP A 325 -4.39 6.15 10.22
CA ASP A 325 -5.58 6.01 9.36
C ASP A 325 -6.86 6.66 9.95
N LEU A 326 -6.85 7.01 11.24
CA LEU A 326 -7.92 7.74 11.92
C LEU A 326 -7.64 9.25 12.08
N SER A 327 -6.48 9.74 11.62
CA SER A 327 -6.17 11.17 11.67
C SER A 327 -7.01 11.97 10.65
N LEU A 328 -7.91 12.81 11.18
CA LEU A 328 -8.88 13.66 10.47
C LEU A 328 -8.53 15.14 10.60
#